data_AF-A0A7Y5N222-F1
#
_entry.id   AF-A0A7Y5N222-F1
#
_cell.length_a   1.000
_cell.length_b   1.000
_cell.length_c   1.000
_cell.angle_alpha   90.00
_cell.angle_beta   90.00
_cell.angle_gamma   90.00
#
_symmetry.space_group_name_H-M   'P 1'
#
loop_
_entity.id
_entity.type
_entity.pdbx_description
1 polymer ?
#
loop_
_entity_poly.entity_id
_entity_poly.type
_entity_poly.pdbx_seq_one_letter_code
_entity_poly.pdbx_strand_id
1 'polypeptide(L)'
;GALIAASVVCGALVGGASKAAVARLRAFGREIGLAFQVVDDVLDVTATAEQLGKSPGKDQAAHKQTYPALMGLEKAKVHAQQLIDKACRRIANLPRPQALTTISRYFVARTH
;
A
#
# COMPACT_ATOMS: atom_id res chain seq x y z
N GLY A 1 1.15 -3.31 6.79
CA GLY A 1 0.38 -2.05 6.91
C GLY A 1 0.58 -1.20 8.17
N ALA A 2 0.76 -1.78 9.36
CA ALA A 2 0.72 -1.02 10.62
C ALA A 2 1.78 0.10 10.72
N LEU A 3 3.02 -0.16 10.27
CA LEU A 3 4.09 0.84 10.29
C LEU A 3 3.83 2.01 9.35
N ILE A 4 3.31 1.78 8.14
CA ILE A 4 2.92 2.85 7.22
C ILE A 4 1.84 3.74 7.86
N ALA A 5 0.83 3.12 8.49
CA ALA A 5 -0.20 3.87 9.20
C ALA A 5 0.37 4.67 10.39
N ALA A 6 1.32 4.10 11.13
CA ALA A 6 2.02 4.80 12.21
C ALA A 6 2.79 6.01 11.68
N SER A 7 3.59 5.88 10.63
CA SER A 7 4.36 6.97 10.04
C SER A 7 3.48 8.15 9.61
N VAL A 8 2.35 7.86 8.95
CA VAL A 8 1.38 8.90 8.54
C VAL A 8 0.76 9.59 9.77
N VAL A 9 0.37 8.83 10.79
CA VAL A 9 -0.22 9.38 12.02
C VAL A 9 0.79 10.22 12.80
N CYS A 10 2.05 9.78 12.91
CA CYS A 10 3.10 10.54 13.55
C CYS A 10 3.28 11.91 12.89
N GLY A 11 3.36 11.97 11.55
CA GLY A 11 3.43 13.23 10.82
C GLY A 11 2.20 14.13 11.06
N ALA A 12 1.01 13.53 11.12
CA ALA A 12 -0.22 14.27 11.42
C ALA A 12 -0.22 14.89 12.83
N LEU A 13 0.24 14.14 13.83
CA LEU A 13 0.30 14.59 15.21
C LEU A 13 1.34 15.70 15.39
N VAL A 14 2.55 15.51 14.85
CA VAL A 14 3.63 16.52 14.90
C VAL A 14 3.21 17.79 14.15
N GLY A 15 2.50 17.66 13.03
CA GLY A 15 1.98 18.78 12.25
C GLY A 15 0.76 19.48 12.87
N GLY A 16 0.32 19.10 14.08
CA GLY A 16 -0.80 19.74 14.76
C GLY A 16 -2.17 19.49 14.12
N ALA A 17 -2.33 18.38 13.38
CA ALA A 17 -3.60 18.06 12.74
C ALA A 17 -4.71 17.80 13.76
N SER A 18 -5.95 18.17 13.41
CA SER A 18 -7.11 17.89 14.25
C SER A 18 -7.33 16.38 14.45
N LYS A 19 -7.99 15.99 15.55
CA LYS A 19 -8.35 14.58 15.81
C LYS A 19 -9.09 13.93 14.62
N ALA A 20 -9.96 14.70 13.96
CA ALA A 20 -10.70 14.23 12.79
C ALA A 20 -9.81 14.04 11.55
N ALA A 21 -8.78 14.87 11.36
CA ALA A 21 -7.79 14.69 10.31
C ALA A 21 -6.89 13.48 10.61
N VAL A 22 -6.42 13.32 11.86
CA VAL A 22 -5.64 12.16 12.31
C VAL A 22 -6.40 10.84 12.09
N ALA A 23 -7.70 10.80 12.39
CA ALA A 23 -8.52 9.61 12.15
C ALA A 23 -8.61 9.24 10.65
N ARG A 24 -8.79 10.24 9.78
CA ARG A 24 -8.78 10.05 8.32
C ARG A 24 -7.43 9.55 7.81
N LEU A 25 -6.35 10.18 8.28
CA LEU A 25 -4.97 9.82 7.93
C LEU A 25 -4.59 8.42 8.42
N ARG A 26 -5.10 8.00 9.59
CA ARG A 26 -4.95 6.62 10.08
C ARG A 26 -5.65 5.62 9.15
N ALA A 27 -6.88 5.90 8.73
CA ALA A 27 -7.62 5.03 7.82
C ALA A 27 -6.95 4.96 6.44
N PHE A 28 -6.48 6.09 5.92
CA PHE A 28 -5.65 6.17 4.71
C PHE A 28 -4.40 5.29 4.84
N GLY A 29 -3.61 5.46 5.91
CA GLY A 29 -2.37 4.70 6.09
C GLY A 29 -2.58 3.20 6.23
N ARG A 30 -3.70 2.76 6.79
CA ARG A 30 -4.08 1.33 6.84
C ARG A 30 -4.38 0.78 5.45
N GLU A 31 -5.12 1.51 4.63
CA GLU A 31 -5.50 1.08 3.28
C GLU A 31 -4.29 1.08 2.33
N ILE A 32 -3.45 2.11 2.38
CA ILE A 32 -2.17 2.12 1.64
C ILE A 32 -1.26 0.99 2.12
N GLY A 33 -1.19 0.78 3.43
CA GLY A 33 -0.38 -0.29 4.00
C GLY A 33 -0.86 -1.70 3.65
N LEU A 34 -2.12 -1.87 3.25
CA LEU A 34 -2.66 -3.10 2.70
C LEU A 34 -2.35 -3.20 1.20
N ALA A 35 -2.57 -2.13 0.43
CA ALA A 35 -2.22 -2.06 -0.98
C ALA A 35 -0.74 -2.41 -1.22
N PHE A 36 0.15 -1.89 -0.37
CA PHE A 36 1.57 -2.18 -0.42
C PHE A 36 1.87 -3.68 -0.28
N GLN A 37 1.17 -4.39 0.61
CA GLN A 37 1.33 -5.83 0.78
C GLN A 37 0.85 -6.59 -0.46
N VAL A 38 -0.30 -6.21 -1.01
CA VAL A 38 -0.83 -6.84 -2.24
C VAL A 38 0.14 -6.66 -3.40
N VAL A 39 0.73 -5.48 -3.55
CA VAL A 39 1.75 -5.22 -4.60
C VAL A 39 3.01 -6.04 -4.35
N ASP A 40 3.47 -6.15 -3.10
CA ASP A 40 4.66 -6.94 -2.77
C ASP A 40 4.46 -8.43 -3.12
N ASP A 41 3.29 -8.99 -2.79
CA ASP A 41 2.91 -10.35 -3.16
C ASP A 41 2.84 -10.54 -4.69
N VAL A 42 2.35 -9.52 -5.43
CA VAL A 42 2.34 -9.54 -6.90
C VAL A 42 3.77 -9.55 -7.44
N LEU A 43 4.65 -8.68 -6.92
CA LEU A 43 6.04 -8.61 -7.35
C LEU A 43 6.81 -9.90 -7.05
N ASP A 44 6.57 -10.55 -5.91
CA ASP A 44 7.23 -11.82 -5.54
C ASP A 44 6.96 -12.94 -6.56
N VAL A 45 5.84 -12.86 -7.28
CA VAL A 45 5.42 -13.81 -8.32
C VAL A 45 5.83 -13.38 -9.73
N THR A 46 5.87 -12.07 -10.02
CA THR A 46 6.08 -11.57 -11.40
C THR A 46 7.49 -11.06 -11.69
N ALA A 47 8.22 -10.60 -10.69
CA ALA A 47 9.51 -9.94 -10.88
C ALA A 47 10.66 -10.96 -10.84
N THR A 48 11.72 -10.69 -11.60
CA THR A 48 12.91 -11.54 -11.61
C THR A 48 13.75 -11.33 -10.35
N ALA A 49 14.70 -12.24 -10.09
CA ALA A 49 15.58 -12.16 -8.91
C ALA A 49 16.38 -10.86 -8.88
N GLU A 50 16.80 -10.42 -10.07
CA GLU A 50 17.58 -9.20 -10.26
C GLU A 50 16.75 -7.94 -9.98
N GLN A 51 15.45 -7.95 -10.27
CA GLN A 51 14.55 -6.82 -10.03
C GLN A 51 14.17 -6.66 -8.56
N LEU A 52 14.00 -7.76 -7.84
CA LEU A 52 13.61 -7.77 -6.42
C LEU A 52 14.80 -7.62 -5.46
N GLY A 53 16.04 -7.88 -5.91
CA GLY A 53 17.21 -7.98 -5.01
C GLY A 53 17.14 -9.17 -4.04
N LYS A 54 16.20 -10.11 -4.25
CA LYS A 54 15.97 -11.36 -3.50
C LYS A 54 15.51 -12.46 -4.46
N SER A 55 15.70 -13.73 -4.09
CA SER A 55 15.20 -14.87 -4.86
C SER A 55 13.65 -14.83 -4.98
N PRO A 56 13.07 -14.84 -6.20
CA PRO A 56 11.63 -14.86 -6.44
C PRO A 56 11.01 -16.18 -5.99
N GLY A 57 9.70 -16.20 -5.72
CA GLY A 57 8.99 -17.44 -5.39
C GLY A 57 9.24 -17.98 -3.98
N LYS A 58 9.85 -17.18 -3.08
CA LYS A 58 10.00 -17.56 -1.66
C LYS A 58 8.65 -17.88 -1.02
N ASP A 59 7.59 -17.16 -1.39
CA ASP A 59 6.29 -17.35 -0.78
C ASP A 59 5.55 -18.60 -1.31
N GLN A 60 5.77 -19.00 -2.57
CA GLN A 60 5.29 -20.29 -3.10
C GLN A 60 5.99 -21.47 -2.43
N ALA A 61 7.31 -21.37 -2.22
CA ALA A 61 8.08 -22.39 -1.51
C ALA A 61 7.69 -22.51 -0.02
N ALA A 62 7.12 -21.46 0.57
CA ALA A 62 6.73 -21.40 1.97
C ALA A 62 5.24 -21.74 2.23
N HIS A 63 4.47 -22.18 1.23
CA HIS A 63 3.02 -22.40 1.33
C HIS A 63 2.23 -21.21 1.90
N LYS A 64 2.73 -19.97 1.71
CA LYS A 64 2.01 -18.79 2.18
C LYS A 64 0.81 -18.52 1.29
N GLN A 65 -0.32 -18.21 1.93
CA GLN A 65 -1.48 -17.67 1.22
C GLN A 65 -1.22 -16.21 0.85
N THR A 66 -0.74 -15.98 -0.36
CA THR A 66 -0.55 -14.63 -0.94
C THR A 66 -1.79 -14.19 -1.71
N TYR A 67 -1.91 -12.88 -1.96
CA TYR A 67 -3.05 -12.35 -2.73
C TYR A 67 -3.18 -12.97 -4.13
N PRO A 68 -2.11 -13.05 -4.96
CA PRO A 68 -2.20 -13.72 -6.26
C PRO A 68 -2.62 -15.19 -6.16
N ALA A 69 -2.20 -15.92 -5.12
CA ALA A 69 -2.60 -17.31 -4.91
C ALA A 69 -4.10 -17.45 -4.56
N LEU A 70 -4.65 -16.48 -3.81
CA LEU A 70 -6.05 -16.51 -3.37
C LEU A 70 -7.03 -16.08 -4.47
N MET A 71 -6.73 -15.02 -5.21
CA MET A 71 -7.68 -14.39 -6.14
C MET A 71 -7.21 -14.35 -7.59
N GLY A 72 -5.99 -14.77 -7.87
CA GLY A 72 -5.35 -14.64 -9.19
C GLY A 72 -4.65 -13.29 -9.36
N LEU A 73 -3.61 -13.29 -10.19
CA LEU A 73 -2.70 -12.16 -10.39
C LEU A 73 -3.42 -10.87 -10.81
N GLU A 74 -4.28 -10.95 -11.83
CA GLU A 74 -4.96 -9.76 -12.35
C GLU A 74 -5.96 -9.18 -11.34
N LYS A 75 -6.67 -10.03 -10.59
CA LYS A 75 -7.57 -9.55 -9.52
C LYS A 75 -6.78 -8.91 -8.37
N ALA A 76 -5.61 -9.44 -8.03
CA ALA A 76 -4.73 -8.85 -7.03
C ALA A 76 -4.27 -7.44 -7.43
N LYS A 77 -3.87 -7.24 -8.70
CA LYS A 77 -3.51 -5.91 -9.24
C LYS A 77 -4.67 -4.93 -9.16
N VAL A 78 -5.86 -5.33 -9.60
CA VAL A 78 -7.08 -4.50 -9.52
C VAL A 78 -7.41 -4.17 -8.06
N HIS A 79 -7.28 -5.14 -7.16
CA HIS A 79 -7.55 -4.94 -5.74
C HIS A 79 -6.59 -3.91 -5.12
N ALA A 80 -5.30 -3.97 -5.44
CA ALA A 80 -4.33 -2.96 -5.00
C ALA A 80 -4.71 -1.55 -5.47
N GLN A 81 -5.14 -1.40 -6.74
CA GLN A 81 -5.60 -0.12 -7.27
C GLN A 81 -6.84 0.41 -6.53
N GLN A 82 -7.83 -0.46 -6.28
CA GLN A 82 -9.04 -0.11 -5.53
C GLN A 82 -8.73 0.37 -4.10
N LEU A 83 -7.75 -0.26 -3.44
CA LEU A 83 -7.30 0.15 -2.10
C LEU A 83 -6.67 1.55 -2.12
N ILE A 84 -5.84 1.86 -3.13
CA ILE A 84 -5.27 3.20 -3.30
C ILE A 84 -6.35 4.24 -3.55
N ASP A 85 -7.29 3.96 -4.47
CA ASP A 85 -8.34 4.91 -4.81
C ASP A 85 -9.22 5.21 -3.59
N LYS A 86 -9.53 4.17 -2.82
CA LYS A 86 -10.25 4.29 -1.55
C LYS A 86 -9.48 5.15 -0.55
N ALA A 87 -8.18 4.90 -0.39
CA ALA A 87 -7.33 5.67 0.51
C ALA A 87 -7.28 7.15 0.08
N CYS A 88 -7.03 7.44 -1.20
CA CYS A 88 -6.98 8.81 -1.73
C CYS A 88 -8.29 9.58 -1.46
N ARG A 89 -9.44 8.94 -1.64
CA ARG A 89 -10.75 9.54 -1.34
C ARG A 89 -10.90 9.95 0.13
N ARG A 90 -10.28 9.25 1.08
CA ARG A 90 -10.38 9.57 2.53
C ARG A 90 -9.72 10.89 2.90
N ILE A 91 -8.68 11.27 2.16
CA ILE A 91 -7.87 12.46 2.44
C ILE A 91 -8.14 13.59 1.44
N ALA A 92 -9.02 13.38 0.45
CA ALA A 92 -9.29 14.35 -0.61
C ALA A 92 -9.71 15.74 -0.10
N ASN A 93 -10.39 15.80 1.05
CA ASN A 93 -10.86 17.05 1.66
C ASN A 93 -9.84 17.68 2.63
N LEU A 94 -8.64 17.11 2.77
CA LEU A 94 -7.58 17.74 3.54
C LEU A 94 -6.95 18.89 2.74
N PRO A 95 -6.35 19.90 3.37
CA PRO A 95 -5.82 21.07 2.66
C PRO A 95 -4.70 20.78 1.65
N ARG A 96 -3.86 19.75 1.91
CA ARG A 96 -2.68 19.41 1.09
C ARG A 96 -2.48 17.90 0.96
N PRO A 97 -3.37 17.16 0.26
CA PRO A 97 -3.28 15.71 0.17
C PRO A 97 -2.29 15.24 -0.90
N GLN A 98 -1.81 16.14 -1.77
CA GLN A 98 -1.15 15.81 -3.04
C GLN A 98 0.07 14.91 -2.82
N ALA A 99 0.96 15.27 -1.89
CA ALA A 99 2.17 14.50 -1.60
C ALA A 99 1.84 13.05 -1.19
N LEU A 100 0.85 12.86 -0.32
CA LEU A 100 0.40 11.54 0.13
C LEU A 100 -0.28 10.75 -1.00
N THR A 101 -1.09 11.40 -1.84
CA THR A 101 -1.71 10.73 -2.99
C THR A 101 -0.71 10.34 -4.07
N THR A 102 0.32 11.16 -4.32
CA THR A 102 1.36 10.91 -5.31
C THR A 102 2.22 9.72 -4.90
N ILE A 103 2.75 9.71 -3.67
CA ILE A 103 3.56 8.59 -3.18
C ILE A 103 2.75 7.29 -3.11
N SER A 104 1.46 7.38 -2.78
CA SER A 104 0.58 6.21 -2.77
C SER A 104 0.44 5.59 -4.16
N ARG A 105 0.17 6.40 -5.19
CA ARG A 105 0.06 5.92 -6.57
C ARG A 105 1.36 5.33 -7.08
N TYR A 106 2.50 5.88 -6.66
CA TYR A 106 3.82 5.30 -6.97
C TYR A 106 3.95 3.86 -6.45
N PHE A 107 3.37 3.51 -5.29
CA PHE A 107 3.47 2.15 -4.75
C PHE A 107 2.89 1.06 -5.65
N VAL A 108 1.85 1.32 -6.44
CA VAL A 108 1.30 0.34 -7.40
C VAL A 108 2.04 0.33 -8.74
N ALA A 109 2.68 1.45 -9.09
CA ALA A 109 3.46 1.56 -10.31
C ALA A 109 4.91 1.03 -10.16
N ARG A 110 5.34 0.71 -8.93
CA ARG A 110 6.71 0.27 -8.66
C ARG A 110 6.98 -1.10 -9.30
N THR A 111 8.19 -1.24 -9.82
CA THR A 111 8.69 -2.49 -10.45
C THR A 111 9.67 -3.25 -9.55
N HIS A 112 9.93 -2.73 -8.35
CA HIS A 112 10.84 -3.28 -7.34
C HIS A 112 10.31 -2.96 -5.92
#